data_AF-A0A2J2HCH4-F1
#
_entry.id   AF-A0A2J2HCH4-F1
#
_cell.length_a   1.000
_cell.length_b   1.000
_cell.length_c   1.000
_cell.angle_alpha   90.00
_cell.angle_beta   90.00
_cell.angle_gamma   90.00
#
_symmetry.space_group_name_H-M   'P 1'
#
loop_
_entity.id
_entity.type
_entity.pdbx_description
1 polymer ?
#
loop_
_entity_poly.entity_id
_entity_poly.type
_entity_poly.pdbx_seq_one_letter_code
_entity_poly.pdbx_strand_id
1 'polypeptide(L)'
;MALVRRHIYELEGLSAGAVAVAALWLAARDLGGPRPLGDFLKCSKADRSAVKRAAWRLDELVRGRRPPIEDYVKIVAARARLPAPVVRRALEILEGNRKAVVGRNPWVLAAASLWLATHRKHGMLMRLAEAAGAAVVGVKGAARRIRA
;
A
#
# COMPACT_ATOMS: atom_id res chain seq x y z
N MET A 1 19.55 -2.33 8.36
CA MET A 1 20.01 -2.57 9.75
C MET A 1 20.32 -1.29 10.54
N ALA A 2 20.81 -0.21 9.92
CA ALA A 2 21.08 1.05 10.64
C ALA A 2 19.85 1.64 11.36
N LEU A 3 18.66 1.53 10.75
CA LEU A 3 17.40 2.08 11.27
C LEU A 3 16.92 1.38 12.55
N VAL A 4 16.95 0.04 12.60
CA VAL A 4 16.59 -0.73 13.81
C VAL A 4 17.62 -0.52 14.91
N ARG A 5 18.91 -0.49 14.57
CA ARG A 5 19.99 -0.32 15.54
C ARG A 5 19.94 1.05 16.24
N ARG A 6 19.49 2.10 15.55
CA ARG A 6 19.35 3.46 16.11
C ARG A 6 18.18 3.62 17.07
N HIS A 7 17.14 2.79 16.94
CA HIS A 7 15.89 2.92 17.69
C HIS A 7 15.56 1.68 18.52
N ILE A 8 16.59 0.95 18.97
CA ILE A 8 16.39 -0.37 19.57
C ILE A 8 15.62 -0.30 20.89
N TYR A 9 15.80 0.77 21.66
CA TYR A 9 15.14 0.98 22.94
C TYR A 9 13.67 1.39 22.76
N GLU A 10 13.37 2.18 21.73
CA GLU A 10 12.01 2.63 21.41
C GLU A 10 11.11 1.51 20.83
N LEU A 11 11.71 0.34 20.57
CA LEU A 11 11.08 -0.87 20.05
C LEU A 11 10.99 -1.99 21.10
N GLU A 12 11.33 -1.71 22.36
CA GLU A 12 11.16 -2.66 23.45
C GLU A 12 9.69 -3.14 23.57
N GLY A 13 9.52 -4.40 23.93
CA GLY A 13 8.21 -5.06 24.01
C GLY A 13 7.63 -5.52 22.67
N LEU A 14 8.27 -5.22 21.54
CA LEU A 14 7.88 -5.74 20.23
C LEU A 14 8.66 -7.02 19.87
N SER A 15 8.00 -7.94 19.16
CA SER A 15 8.68 -9.13 18.62
C SER A 15 9.79 -8.72 17.64
N ALA A 16 10.99 -9.24 17.84
CA ALA A 16 12.13 -9.00 16.95
C ALA A 16 11.81 -9.37 15.49
N GLY A 17 11.07 -10.46 15.27
CA GLY A 17 10.62 -10.86 13.94
C GLY A 17 9.66 -9.84 13.32
N ALA A 18 8.77 -9.25 14.13
CA ALA A 18 7.86 -8.21 13.65
C ALA A 18 8.59 -6.91 13.31
N VAL A 19 9.56 -6.52 14.14
CA VAL A 19 10.42 -5.35 13.92
C VAL A 19 11.25 -5.51 12.65
N ALA A 20 11.86 -6.68 12.43
CA ALA A 20 12.65 -6.95 11.24
C ALA A 20 11.81 -6.83 9.94
N VAL A 21 10.62 -7.43 9.93
CA VAL A 21 9.70 -7.35 8.78
C VAL A 21 9.23 -5.91 8.56
N ALA A 22 8.86 -5.21 9.63
CA ALA A 22 8.42 -3.82 9.55
C ALA A 22 9.51 -2.90 9.00
N ALA A 23 10.74 -3.04 9.49
CA ALA A 23 11.88 -2.26 9.01
C ALA A 23 12.18 -2.52 7.53
N LEU A 24 12.10 -3.78 7.09
CA LEU A 24 12.28 -4.14 5.68
C LEU A 24 11.17 -3.57 4.80
N TRP A 25 9.92 -3.63 5.27
CA TRP A 25 8.76 -3.06 4.58
C TRP A 25 8.87 -1.53 4.41
N LEU A 26 9.29 -0.83 5.46
CA LEU A 26 9.52 0.62 5.43
C LEU A 26 10.71 0.99 4.54
N ALA A 27 11.81 0.24 4.61
CA ALA A 27 12.96 0.47 3.74
C ALA A 27 12.60 0.32 2.26
N ALA A 28 11.81 -0.69 1.89
CA ALA A 28 11.35 -0.87 0.51
C ALA A 28 10.51 0.33 0.02
N ARG A 29 9.67 0.88 0.90
CA ARG A 29 8.88 2.08 0.62
C ARG A 29 9.78 3.31 0.45
N ASP A 30 10.77 3.50 1.33
CA ASP A 30 11.66 4.67 1.30
C ASP A 30 12.57 4.68 0.06
N LEU A 31 12.97 3.48 -0.41
CA LEU A 31 13.73 3.29 -1.67
C LEU A 31 12.88 3.51 -2.94
N GLY A 32 11.60 3.88 -2.82
CA GLY A 32 10.72 4.16 -3.96
C GLY A 32 10.08 2.91 -4.58
N GLY A 33 10.22 1.74 -3.96
CA GLY A 33 9.61 0.49 -4.42
C GLY A 33 8.59 -0.06 -3.42
N PRO A 34 7.49 0.64 -3.11
CA PRO A 34 6.54 0.17 -2.11
C PRO A 34 5.94 -1.18 -2.50
N ARG A 35 5.84 -2.09 -1.53
CA ARG A 35 5.24 -3.42 -1.72
C ARG A 35 4.12 -3.63 -0.69
N PRO A 36 3.06 -4.39 -1.03
CA PRO A 36 2.03 -4.74 -0.04
C PRO A 36 2.65 -5.50 1.13
N LEU A 37 2.19 -5.23 2.35
CA LEU A 37 2.71 -5.89 3.55
C LEU A 37 2.65 -7.43 3.46
N GLY A 38 1.64 -7.96 2.75
CA GLY A 38 1.48 -9.38 2.52
C GLY A 38 2.66 -10.04 1.81
N ASP A 39 3.42 -9.31 0.99
CA ASP A 39 4.59 -9.87 0.31
C ASP A 39 5.71 -10.24 1.31
N PHE A 40 5.88 -9.46 2.38
CA PHE A 40 6.90 -9.72 3.40
C PHE A 40 6.45 -10.75 4.44
N LEU A 41 5.13 -10.82 4.71
CA LEU A 41 4.57 -11.80 5.63
C LEU A 41 4.69 -13.24 5.09
N LYS A 42 4.80 -13.43 3.77
CA LYS A 42 5.10 -14.76 3.20
C LYS A 42 6.44 -15.33 3.65
N CYS A 43 7.39 -14.46 3.99
CA CYS A 43 8.74 -14.83 4.38
C CYS A 43 8.94 -14.81 5.91
N SER A 44 7.87 -14.65 6.70
CA SER A 44 7.98 -14.51 8.16
C SER A 44 6.82 -15.19 8.89
N LYS A 45 7.10 -15.72 10.09
CA LYS A 45 6.08 -16.22 11.02
C LYS A 45 5.50 -15.13 11.91
N ALA A 46 5.91 -13.87 11.73
CA ALA A 46 5.44 -12.75 12.53
C ALA A 46 3.95 -12.47 12.27
N ASP A 47 3.20 -12.24 13.35
CA ASP A 47 1.80 -11.89 13.24
C ASP A 47 1.59 -10.53 12.54
N ARG A 48 0.60 -10.46 11.64
CA ARG A 48 0.33 -9.26 10.84
C ARG A 48 0.01 -8.04 11.69
N SER A 49 -0.69 -8.21 12.81
CA SER A 49 -1.01 -7.08 13.70
C SER A 49 0.24 -6.58 14.42
N ALA A 50 1.11 -7.50 14.86
CA ALA A 50 2.40 -7.15 15.45
C ALA A 50 3.31 -6.40 14.47
N VAL A 51 3.38 -6.85 13.20
CA VAL A 51 4.15 -6.13 12.17
C VAL A 51 3.58 -4.74 11.91
N LYS A 52 2.26 -4.58 11.86
CA LYS A 52 1.63 -3.25 11.69
C LYS A 52 1.95 -2.30 12.85
N ARG A 53 1.89 -2.79 14.10
CA ARG A 53 2.27 -2.00 15.28
C ARG A 53 3.73 -1.57 15.22
N ALA A 54 4.64 -2.50 14.91
CA ALA A 54 6.05 -2.20 14.75
C ALA A 54 6.31 -1.20 13.61
N ALA A 55 5.64 -1.38 12.48
CA ALA A 55 5.77 -0.48 11.34
C ALA A 55 5.24 0.93 11.64
N TRP A 56 4.13 1.05 12.36
CA TRP A 56 3.61 2.35 12.81
C TRP A 56 4.61 3.05 13.74
N ARG A 57 5.12 2.34 14.75
CA ARG A 57 6.10 2.89 15.70
C ARG A 57 7.38 3.35 14.99
N LEU A 58 7.90 2.53 14.08
CA LEU A 58 9.07 2.87 13.26
C LEU A 58 8.80 4.05 12.31
N ASP A 59 7.61 4.14 11.71
CA ASP A 59 7.23 5.26 10.82
C ASP A 59 7.19 6.59 11.58
N GLU A 60 6.72 6.58 12.83
CA GLU A 60 6.71 7.77 13.69
C GLU A 60 8.11 8.29 14.02
N LEU A 61 9.04 7.37 14.28
CA LEU A 61 10.42 7.69 14.65
C LEU A 61 11.23 8.20 13.46
N VAL A 62 11.10 7.53 12.32
CA VAL A 62 11.96 7.78 11.15
C VAL A 62 11.38 8.87 10.24
N ARG A 63 10.04 8.94 10.15
CA ARG A 63 9.33 9.81 9.19
C ARG A 63 9.88 9.67 7.77
N GLY A 64 10.02 8.43 7.33
CA GLY A 64 10.59 8.07 6.03
C GLY A 64 9.81 8.64 4.84
N ARG A 65 10.39 8.53 3.64
CA ARG A 65 9.79 9.00 2.40
C ARG A 65 8.49 8.25 2.13
N ARG A 66 7.44 9.00 1.77
CA ARG A 66 6.19 8.43 1.25
C ARG A 66 6.20 8.55 -0.28
N PRO A 67 6.21 7.44 -1.03
CA PRO A 67 6.09 7.47 -2.47
C PRO A 67 4.82 8.19 -2.91
N PRO A 68 4.86 8.87 -4.07
CA PRO A 68 3.68 9.49 -4.66
C PRO A 68 2.66 8.42 -5.08
N ILE A 69 1.37 8.80 -5.17
CA ILE A 69 0.27 7.83 -5.41
C ILE A 69 0.44 7.09 -6.74
N GLU A 70 1.07 7.75 -7.71
CA GLU A 70 1.40 7.26 -9.04
C GLU A 70 2.20 5.96 -8.99
N ASP A 71 3.15 5.86 -8.05
CA ASP A 71 3.99 4.66 -7.92
C ASP A 71 3.17 3.46 -7.42
N TYR A 72 2.21 3.69 -6.53
CA TYR A 72 1.28 2.65 -6.10
C TYR A 72 0.38 2.20 -7.25
N VAL A 73 -0.13 3.12 -8.06
CA VAL A 73 -0.96 2.80 -9.24
C VAL A 73 -0.16 1.95 -10.23
N LYS A 74 1.07 2.35 -10.56
CA LYS A 74 1.96 1.60 -11.47
C LYS A 74 2.22 0.18 -10.96
N ILE A 75 2.49 0.02 -9.67
CA ILE A 75 2.78 -1.29 -9.08
C ILE A 75 1.54 -2.19 -9.07
N VAL A 76 0.38 -1.67 -8.68
CA VAL A 76 -0.88 -2.45 -8.69
C VAL A 76 -1.25 -2.82 -10.13
N ALA A 77 -1.11 -1.90 -11.08
CA ALA A 77 -1.36 -2.17 -12.50
C ALA A 77 -0.43 -3.24 -13.07
N ALA A 78 0.87 -3.18 -12.76
CA ALA A 78 1.84 -4.19 -13.17
C ALA A 78 1.50 -5.57 -12.60
N ARG A 79 1.20 -5.65 -11.30
CA ARG A 79 0.76 -6.91 -10.64
C ARG A 79 -0.53 -7.45 -11.23
N ALA A 80 -1.46 -6.57 -11.58
CA ALA A 80 -2.71 -6.92 -12.23
C ALA A 80 -2.60 -7.06 -13.76
N ARG A 81 -1.39 -7.00 -14.35
CA ARG A 81 -1.11 -7.06 -15.80
C ARG A 81 -2.04 -6.17 -16.63
N LEU A 82 -2.19 -4.91 -16.22
CA LEU A 82 -3.01 -3.92 -16.92
C LEU A 82 -2.16 -3.13 -17.93
N PRO A 83 -2.74 -2.75 -19.07
CA PRO A 83 -2.03 -1.98 -20.08
C PRO A 83 -1.92 -0.49 -19.68
N ALA A 84 -0.92 0.20 -20.23
CA ALA A 84 -0.63 1.62 -19.93
C ALA A 84 -1.83 2.59 -20.10
N PRO A 85 -2.75 2.43 -21.08
CA PRO A 85 -3.91 3.32 -21.20
C PRO A 85 -4.82 3.30 -19.95
N VAL A 86 -4.96 2.14 -19.32
CA VAL A 86 -5.76 2.01 -18.09
C VAL A 86 -5.09 2.72 -16.93
N VAL A 87 -3.75 2.68 -16.86
CA VAL A 87 -2.97 3.40 -15.86
C VAL A 87 -3.15 4.91 -16.02
N ARG A 88 -3.01 5.42 -17.24
CA ARG A 88 -3.22 6.85 -17.54
C ARG A 88 -4.61 7.30 -17.09
N ARG A 89 -5.64 6.54 -17.47
CA ARG A 89 -7.03 6.85 -17.08
C ARG A 89 -7.23 6.82 -15.56
N ALA A 90 -6.60 5.88 -14.85
CA ALA A 90 -6.69 5.81 -13.40
C ALA A 90 -6.04 7.01 -12.70
N LEU A 91 -4.95 7.55 -13.26
CA LEU A 91 -4.30 8.77 -12.74
C LEU A 91 -5.18 10.01 -12.97
N GLU A 92 -5.77 10.17 -14.15
CA GLU A 92 -6.74 11.25 -14.44
C GLU A 92 -7.91 11.24 -13.45
N ILE A 93 -8.44 10.06 -13.13
CA ILE A 93 -9.51 9.89 -12.14
C ILE A 93 -9.07 10.37 -10.75
N LEU A 94 -7.83 10.09 -10.33
CA LEU A 94 -7.31 10.51 -9.03
C LEU A 94 -7.04 12.02 -9.00
N GLU A 95 -6.51 12.59 -10.08
CA GLU A 95 -6.26 14.03 -10.20
C GLU A 95 -7.54 14.85 -10.10
N GLY A 96 -8.64 14.39 -10.70
CA GLY A 96 -9.96 15.02 -10.59
C GLY A 96 -10.60 14.94 -9.20
N ASN A 97 -10.08 14.07 -8.31
CA ASN A 97 -10.71 13.72 -7.04
C ASN A 97 -9.83 13.96 -5.82
N ARG A 98 -8.99 15.01 -5.84
CA ARG A 98 -7.99 15.28 -4.78
C ARG A 98 -8.57 15.22 -3.36
N LYS A 99 -9.76 15.79 -3.13
CA LYS A 99 -10.43 15.79 -1.81
C LYS A 99 -10.76 14.38 -1.31
N ALA A 100 -11.19 13.48 -2.20
CA ALA A 100 -11.53 12.10 -1.84
C ALA A 100 -10.29 11.24 -1.53
N VAL A 101 -9.11 11.68 -1.98
CA VAL A 101 -7.83 10.96 -1.89
C VAL A 101 -7.06 11.27 -0.60
N VAL A 102 -7.24 12.46 -0.01
CA VAL A 102 -6.46 12.89 1.17
C VAL A 102 -6.63 11.95 2.36
N GLY A 103 -5.51 11.57 2.99
CA GLY A 103 -5.47 10.78 4.24
C GLY A 103 -5.89 9.32 4.11
N ARG A 104 -6.13 8.83 2.89
CA ARG A 104 -6.55 7.44 2.63
C ARG A 104 -5.35 6.54 2.36
N ASN A 105 -5.57 5.23 2.51
CA ASN A 105 -4.55 4.23 2.18
C ASN A 105 -4.27 4.23 0.65
N PRO A 106 -3.03 4.51 0.22
CA PRO A 106 -2.70 4.63 -1.20
C PRO A 106 -2.90 3.33 -2.00
N TRP A 107 -2.72 2.16 -1.38
CA TRP A 107 -2.99 0.87 -2.01
C TRP A 107 -4.47 0.69 -2.38
N VAL A 108 -5.37 1.12 -1.48
CA VAL A 108 -6.81 1.04 -1.69
C VAL A 108 -7.25 2.02 -2.76
N LEU A 109 -6.70 3.23 -2.76
CA LEU A 109 -6.97 4.24 -3.77
C LEU A 109 -6.49 3.81 -5.16
N ALA A 110 -5.28 3.26 -5.26
CA ALA A 110 -4.72 2.75 -6.51
C ALA A 110 -5.59 1.63 -7.11
N ALA A 111 -5.99 0.66 -6.28
CA ALA A 111 -6.91 -0.39 -6.73
C ALA A 111 -8.28 0.15 -7.14
N ALA A 112 -8.80 1.14 -6.41
CA ALA A 112 -10.10 1.74 -6.69
C ALA A 112 -10.12 2.54 -8.00
N SER A 113 -9.10 3.36 -8.25
CA SER A 113 -8.99 4.14 -9.48
C SER A 113 -8.80 3.24 -10.71
N LEU A 114 -7.98 2.19 -10.61
CA LEU A 114 -7.82 1.18 -11.66
C LEU A 114 -9.13 0.41 -11.92
N TRP A 115 -9.91 0.12 -10.87
CA TRP A 115 -11.20 -0.55 -11.04
C TRP A 115 -12.22 0.34 -11.76
N LEU A 116 -12.22 1.64 -11.47
CA LEU A 116 -13.04 2.62 -12.21
C LEU A 116 -12.57 2.77 -13.66
N ALA A 117 -11.26 2.80 -13.90
CA ALA A 117 -10.66 2.90 -15.24
C ALA A 117 -10.93 1.67 -16.13
N THR A 118 -11.18 0.50 -15.53
CA THR A 118 -11.50 -0.75 -16.26
C THR A 118 -13.01 -0.96 -16.49
N HIS A 119 -13.83 0.08 -16.36
CA HIS A 119 -15.29 0.03 -16.51
C HIS A 119 -15.95 -1.06 -15.65
N ARG A 120 -15.36 -1.38 -14.50
CA ARG A 120 -15.85 -2.42 -13.58
C ARG A 120 -15.98 -3.80 -14.22
N LYS A 121 -15.07 -4.16 -15.12
CA LYS A 121 -15.00 -5.49 -15.72
C LYS A 121 -15.13 -6.58 -14.64
N HIS A 122 -15.94 -7.60 -14.92
CA HIS A 122 -16.20 -8.71 -14.00
C HIS A 122 -14.89 -9.35 -13.53
N GLY A 123 -14.78 -9.71 -12.25
CA GLY A 123 -13.57 -10.27 -11.64
C GLY A 123 -12.40 -9.28 -11.42
N MET A 124 -12.41 -8.10 -12.07
CA MET A 124 -11.29 -7.14 -11.97
C MET A 124 -11.14 -6.55 -10.57
N LEU A 125 -12.25 -6.36 -9.86
CA LEU A 125 -12.23 -5.85 -8.48
C LEU A 125 -11.44 -6.77 -7.54
N MET A 126 -11.65 -8.09 -7.64
CA MET A 126 -10.93 -9.06 -6.81
C MET A 126 -9.44 -9.08 -7.14
N ARG A 127 -9.11 -9.14 -8.44
CA ARG A 127 -7.72 -9.10 -8.93
C ARG A 127 -6.96 -7.85 -8.49
N LEU A 128 -7.61 -6.68 -8.52
CA LEU A 128 -7.00 -5.42 -8.07
C LEU A 128 -6.84 -5.35 -6.56
N ALA A 129 -7.83 -5.83 -5.80
CA ALA A 129 -7.74 -5.90 -4.34
C ALA A 129 -6.60 -6.82 -3.90
N GLU A 130 -6.46 -7.99 -4.53
CA GLU A 130 -5.36 -8.92 -4.30
C GLU A 130 -4.01 -8.31 -4.67
N ALA A 131 -3.90 -7.69 -5.85
CA ALA A 131 -2.69 -7.00 -6.29
C ALA A 131 -2.25 -5.90 -5.31
N ALA A 132 -3.20 -5.20 -4.69
CA ALA A 132 -2.95 -4.18 -3.68
C ALA A 132 -2.78 -4.72 -2.24
N GLY A 133 -2.99 -6.01 -2.01
CA GLY A 133 -3.02 -6.61 -0.66
C GLY A 133 -4.11 -6.01 0.25
N ALA A 134 -5.21 -5.56 -0.36
CA ALA A 134 -6.31 -4.84 0.29
C ALA A 134 -7.61 -5.65 0.26
N ALA A 135 -8.54 -5.32 1.17
CA ALA A 135 -9.86 -5.95 1.19
C ALA A 135 -10.75 -5.39 0.07
N VAL A 136 -11.47 -6.28 -0.62
CA VAL A 136 -12.41 -5.95 -1.71
C VAL A 136 -13.44 -4.88 -1.29
N VAL A 137 -13.98 -5.01 -0.07
CA VAL A 137 -14.96 -4.05 0.49
C VAL A 137 -14.36 -2.66 0.61
N GLY A 138 -13.09 -2.56 1.01
CA GLY A 138 -12.36 -1.30 1.12
C GLY A 138 -12.18 -0.63 -0.25
N VAL A 139 -11.80 -1.41 -1.26
CA VAL A 139 -11.65 -0.93 -2.66
C VAL A 139 -12.99 -0.43 -3.21
N LYS A 140 -14.07 -1.22 -3.04
CA LYS A 140 -15.43 -0.82 -3.46
C LYS A 140 -15.92 0.44 -2.73
N GLY A 141 -15.58 0.59 -1.45
CA GLY A 141 -15.89 1.79 -0.66
C GLY A 141 -15.14 3.03 -1.16
N ALA A 142 -13.84 2.92 -1.44
CA ALA A 142 -13.05 4.01 -1.99
C ALA A 142 -13.53 4.43 -3.38
N ALA A 143 -13.82 3.47 -4.25
CA ALA A 143 -14.33 3.73 -5.60
C ALA A 143 -15.67 4.48 -5.60
N ARG A 144 -16.55 4.20 -4.62
CA ARG A 144 -17.80 4.95 -4.46
C ARG A 144 -17.56 6.43 -4.12
N ARG A 145 -16.53 6.74 -3.33
CA ARG A 145 -16.19 8.12 -2.96
C ARG A 145 -15.50 8.91 -4.05
N ILE A 146 -14.67 8.25 -4.87
CA ILE A 146 -14.02 8.89 -6.03
C ILE A 146 -15.06 9.25 -7.12
N ARG A 147 -16.25 8.64 -7.08
CA ARG A 147 -17.34 8.93 -8.00
C ARG A 147 -18.32 9.99 -7.45
N ALA A 148 -18.21 10.36 -6.17
CA ALA A 148 -19.08 11.31 -5.50
C ALA A 148 -18.51 12.72 -5.63
#